data_AF-A0A7X3ATJ8-F1
#
_entry.id   AF-A0A7X3ATJ8-F1
#
_cell.length_a   1.000
_cell.length_b   1.000
_cell.length_c   1.000
_cell.angle_alpha   90.00
_cell.angle_beta   90.00
_cell.angle_gamma   90.00
#
_symmetry.space_group_name_H-M   'P 1'
#
loop_
_entity.id
_entity.type
_entity.pdbx_description
1 polymer ?
#
loop_
_entity_poly.entity_id
_entity_poly.type
_entity_poly.pdbx_seq_one_letter_code
_entity_poly.pdbx_strand_id
1 'polypeptide(L)'
;MKLNEQMRTVLPQHNELLDTLNNLEAMAIGQSDRIFCNSFISEAIRLLINAIFLYEDGYFDCAFYSVRQAAETCNSMLYIANKGVSALKRWDEKNYFPMNSKLISQLSQIDTFYSQVKANVPEFFDAYEKATSKSNKIIHKQGFDTFYLPHQNPMCGIKIDKEKEKQFFVEFVTDTICLVIILYIVVDPISLVLADEELTMYFNFDPMSEPADMAFLSTHLDSDIDSKIKSTAYFKEFSQYFLEKEKMRPATFDVVRYQVFDLTHLDDIKSQESLLNFYEKLILALLISGIQVTRIHPDCFILGYTTSIPSNYQPTEWSSSDYDRFQNSPSVFNAPYHTIFRSIIKGPEKNWLLEHNIPFTTKEIERIRDIFNKFNELYGRLASAFDNYNL
;
A
#
# COMPACT_ATOMS: atom_id res chain seq x y z
N MET A 1 -20.74 -26.65 19.98
CA MET A 1 -21.30 -27.77 19.19
C MET A 1 -20.45 -27.87 17.94
N LYS A 2 -19.49 -28.82 17.88
CA LYS A 2 -18.67 -28.98 16.66
C LYS A 2 -19.59 -29.50 15.56
N LEU A 3 -19.62 -28.83 14.41
CA LEU A 3 -20.21 -29.40 13.20
C LEU A 3 -19.60 -30.78 12.96
N ASN A 4 -20.41 -31.73 12.49
CA ASN A 4 -19.98 -33.09 12.16
C ASN A 4 -18.82 -32.99 11.15
N GLU A 5 -17.75 -33.78 11.31
CA GLU A 5 -16.60 -33.79 10.38
C GLU A 5 -17.02 -33.97 8.90
N GLN A 6 -18.19 -34.56 8.68
CA GLN A 6 -18.83 -34.76 7.37
C GLN A 6 -19.16 -33.47 6.58
N MET A 7 -19.18 -32.30 7.21
CA MET A 7 -19.42 -31.03 6.52
C MET A 7 -18.15 -30.26 6.16
N ARG A 8 -16.99 -30.68 6.68
CA ARG A 8 -15.73 -30.00 6.39
C ARG A 8 -15.30 -30.27 4.96
N THR A 9 -14.77 -29.24 4.33
CA THR A 9 -14.20 -29.31 2.99
C THR A 9 -12.96 -28.43 2.93
N VAL A 10 -12.08 -28.68 1.95
CA VAL A 10 -10.95 -27.81 1.67
C VAL A 10 -11.15 -27.24 0.28
N LEU A 11 -11.04 -25.93 0.14
CA LEU A 11 -11.10 -25.27 -1.15
C LEU A 11 -9.82 -25.58 -1.93
N PRO A 12 -9.91 -26.00 -3.20
CA PRO A 12 -8.72 -26.22 -4.02
C PRO A 12 -7.81 -24.98 -4.11
N GLN A 13 -8.42 -23.79 -4.11
CA GLN A 13 -7.75 -22.49 -4.20
C GLN A 13 -7.37 -21.89 -2.82
N HIS A 14 -7.46 -22.65 -1.72
CA HIS A 14 -7.26 -22.14 -0.36
C HIS A 14 -5.97 -21.32 -0.21
N ASN A 15 -4.82 -21.91 -0.56
CA ASN A 15 -3.51 -21.26 -0.40
C ASN A 15 -3.40 -20.02 -1.30
N GLU A 16 -3.83 -20.13 -2.56
CA GLU A 16 -3.80 -19.02 -3.53
C GLU A 16 -4.61 -17.81 -3.04
N LEU A 17 -5.82 -18.06 -2.52
CA LEU A 17 -6.67 -17.00 -1.99
C LEU A 17 -6.08 -16.39 -0.71
N LEU A 18 -5.53 -17.19 0.21
CA LEU A 18 -4.92 -16.67 1.42
C LEU A 18 -3.64 -15.88 1.13
N ASP A 19 -2.78 -16.37 0.25
CA ASP A 19 -1.55 -15.66 -0.15
C ASP A 19 -1.91 -14.33 -0.81
N THR A 20 -2.92 -14.31 -1.69
CA THR A 20 -3.45 -13.08 -2.28
C THR A 20 -3.92 -12.11 -1.19
N LEU A 21 -4.79 -12.56 -0.27
CA LEU A 21 -5.36 -11.71 0.77
C LEU A 21 -4.28 -11.17 1.73
N ASN A 22 -3.27 -11.98 2.07
CA ASN A 22 -2.15 -11.55 2.90
C ASN A 22 -1.31 -10.50 2.17
N ASN A 23 -1.08 -10.63 0.86
CA ASN A 23 -0.39 -9.60 0.08
C ASN A 23 -1.21 -8.30 0.04
N LEU A 24 -2.53 -8.39 -0.07
CA LEU A 24 -3.43 -7.24 -0.05
C LEU A 24 -3.45 -6.50 1.30
N GLU A 25 -3.07 -7.16 2.42
CA GLU A 25 -2.91 -6.46 3.71
C GLU A 25 -1.80 -5.40 3.66
N ALA A 26 -0.88 -5.48 2.69
CA ALA A 26 0.14 -4.48 2.47
C ALA A 26 -0.40 -3.21 1.78
N MET A 27 -1.58 -3.24 1.14
CA MET A 27 -2.15 -2.05 0.51
C MET A 27 -2.37 -0.95 1.56
N ALA A 28 -1.83 0.24 1.27
CA ALA A 28 -1.94 1.40 2.15
C ALA A 28 -2.34 2.63 1.35
N ILE A 29 -3.27 3.41 1.90
CA ILE A 29 -3.64 4.74 1.43
C ILE A 29 -2.77 5.75 2.16
N GLY A 30 -1.99 6.52 1.39
CA GLY A 30 -1.09 7.55 1.89
C GLY A 30 -1.72 8.92 2.08
N GLN A 31 -2.93 9.14 1.54
CA GLN A 31 -3.59 10.43 1.58
C GLN A 31 -4.07 10.78 2.99
N SER A 32 -3.52 11.84 3.60
CA SER A 32 -3.71 12.19 5.03
C SER A 32 -5.17 12.27 5.52
N ASP A 33 -6.07 12.88 4.75
CA ASP A 33 -7.50 12.99 5.08
C ASP A 33 -8.28 11.69 4.87
N ARG A 34 -7.65 10.67 4.28
CA ARG A 34 -8.22 9.37 3.96
C ARG A 34 -7.51 8.19 4.61
N ILE A 35 -6.47 8.40 5.43
CA ILE A 35 -5.72 7.33 6.13
C ILE A 35 -6.64 6.37 6.89
N PHE A 36 -7.76 6.86 7.44
CA PHE A 36 -8.74 6.01 8.14
C PHE A 36 -9.30 4.87 7.26
N CYS A 37 -9.26 5.01 5.94
CA CYS A 37 -9.71 3.99 4.98
C CYS A 37 -8.88 2.71 5.08
N ASN A 38 -7.62 2.78 5.52
CA ASN A 38 -6.77 1.60 5.73
C ASN A 38 -7.40 0.60 6.71
N SER A 39 -8.09 1.08 7.75
CA SER A 39 -8.82 0.21 8.69
C SER A 39 -10.00 -0.51 8.03
N PHE A 40 -10.69 0.13 7.09
CA PHE A 40 -11.79 -0.50 6.36
C PHE A 40 -11.29 -1.57 5.38
N ILE A 41 -10.18 -1.30 4.68
CA ILE A 41 -9.55 -2.27 3.78
C ILE A 41 -9.07 -3.49 4.58
N SER A 42 -8.35 -3.27 5.68
CA SER A 42 -7.89 -4.35 6.56
C SER A 42 -9.05 -5.18 7.11
N GLU A 43 -10.16 -4.55 7.53
CA GLU A 43 -11.36 -5.26 7.97
C GLU A 43 -12.00 -6.07 6.83
N ALA A 44 -12.10 -5.53 5.63
CA ALA A 44 -12.63 -6.25 4.47
C ALA A 44 -11.78 -7.48 4.12
N ILE A 45 -10.45 -7.35 4.14
CA ILE A 45 -9.52 -8.46 3.92
C ILE A 45 -9.69 -9.53 5.01
N ARG A 46 -9.77 -9.11 6.29
CA ARG A 46 -10.00 -10.02 7.41
C ARG A 46 -11.33 -10.78 7.28
N LEU A 47 -12.40 -10.11 6.83
CA LEU A 47 -13.70 -10.74 6.56
C LEU A 47 -13.62 -11.79 5.44
N LEU A 48 -12.81 -11.55 4.40
CA LEU A 48 -12.59 -12.51 3.31
C LEU A 48 -11.78 -13.73 3.77
N ILE A 49 -10.71 -13.51 4.55
CA ILE A 49 -9.93 -14.60 5.17
C ILE A 49 -10.85 -15.45 6.06
N ASN A 50 -11.64 -14.81 6.92
CA ASN A 50 -12.58 -15.51 7.78
C ASN A 50 -13.64 -16.27 6.98
N ALA A 51 -14.09 -15.74 5.84
CA ALA A 51 -15.05 -16.42 4.98
C ALA A 51 -14.52 -17.76 4.46
N ILE A 52 -13.26 -17.81 4.04
CA ILE A 52 -12.61 -19.05 3.58
C ILE A 52 -12.66 -20.11 4.68
N PHE A 53 -12.20 -19.78 5.89
CA PHE A 53 -12.21 -20.72 7.02
C PHE A 53 -13.63 -21.13 7.43
N LEU A 54 -14.58 -20.19 7.45
CA LEU A 54 -15.98 -20.47 7.75
C LEU A 54 -16.59 -21.45 6.75
N TYR A 55 -16.29 -21.28 5.47
CA TYR A 55 -16.79 -22.17 4.41
C TYR A 55 -16.25 -23.59 4.59
N GLU A 56 -14.94 -23.71 4.82
CA GLU A 56 -14.25 -24.98 5.02
C GLU A 56 -14.67 -25.72 6.31
N ASP A 57 -15.03 -24.97 7.36
CA ASP A 57 -15.61 -25.53 8.58
C ASP A 57 -17.09 -25.94 8.41
N GLY A 58 -17.70 -25.66 7.26
CA GLY A 58 -19.07 -26.02 6.92
C GLY A 58 -20.12 -24.97 7.27
N TYR A 59 -19.73 -23.77 7.71
CA TYR A 59 -20.63 -22.64 7.98
C TYR A 59 -20.86 -21.80 6.71
N PHE A 60 -21.38 -22.43 5.65
CA PHE A 60 -21.45 -21.86 4.30
C PHE A 60 -22.21 -20.53 4.23
N ASP A 61 -23.35 -20.38 4.91
CA ASP A 61 -24.12 -19.13 4.92
C ASP A 61 -23.39 -17.98 5.62
N CYS A 62 -22.74 -18.27 6.76
CA CYS A 62 -21.88 -17.32 7.45
C CYS A 62 -20.69 -16.91 6.57
N ALA A 63 -20.13 -17.85 5.81
CA ALA A 63 -19.07 -17.55 4.86
C ALA A 63 -19.55 -16.60 3.76
N PHE A 64 -20.66 -16.91 3.08
CA PHE A 64 -21.26 -16.01 2.07
C PHE A 64 -21.61 -14.64 2.67
N TYR A 65 -22.11 -14.60 3.90
CA TYR A 65 -22.39 -13.35 4.61
C TYR A 65 -21.11 -12.54 4.84
N SER A 66 -20.02 -13.18 5.26
CA SER A 66 -18.72 -12.54 5.51
C SER A 66 -18.13 -11.95 4.22
N VAL A 67 -18.21 -12.68 3.09
CA VAL A 67 -17.79 -12.15 1.77
C VAL A 67 -18.62 -10.92 1.40
N ARG A 68 -19.95 -10.99 1.51
CA ARG A 68 -20.82 -9.84 1.21
C ARG A 68 -20.48 -8.66 2.12
N GLN A 69 -20.26 -8.90 3.41
CA GLN A 69 -19.94 -7.84 4.38
C GLN A 69 -18.62 -7.13 4.04
N ALA A 70 -17.61 -7.83 3.53
CA ALA A 70 -16.36 -7.21 3.09
C ALA A 70 -16.60 -6.12 2.03
N ALA A 71 -17.44 -6.39 1.04
CA ALA A 71 -17.82 -5.39 0.03
C ALA A 71 -18.61 -4.22 0.62
N GLU A 72 -19.52 -4.48 1.56
CA GLU A 72 -20.30 -3.43 2.23
C GLU A 72 -19.41 -2.51 3.08
N THR A 73 -18.37 -3.06 3.71
CA THR A 73 -17.33 -2.32 4.41
C THR A 73 -16.59 -1.38 3.45
N CYS A 74 -16.14 -1.86 2.28
CA CYS A 74 -15.46 -1.01 1.30
C CYS A 74 -16.37 0.03 0.64
N ASN A 75 -17.64 -0.28 0.40
CA ASN A 75 -18.60 0.73 -0.05
C ASN A 75 -18.76 1.84 1.01
N SER A 76 -18.88 1.44 2.28
CA SER A 76 -18.96 2.39 3.41
C SER A 76 -17.73 3.28 3.52
N MET A 77 -16.53 2.70 3.32
CA MET A 77 -15.28 3.44 3.23
C MET A 77 -15.34 4.53 2.17
N LEU A 78 -15.65 4.17 0.92
CA LEU A 78 -15.70 5.13 -0.18
C LEU A 78 -16.75 6.23 0.06
N TYR A 79 -17.90 5.87 0.62
CA TYR A 79 -18.94 6.82 0.98
C TYR A 79 -18.47 7.83 2.03
N ILE A 80 -17.84 7.34 3.09
CA ILE A 80 -17.31 8.18 4.18
C ILE A 80 -16.19 9.07 3.66
N ALA A 81 -15.27 8.54 2.85
CA ALA A 81 -14.19 9.31 2.23
C ALA A 81 -14.72 10.49 1.40
N ASN A 82 -15.83 10.30 0.67
CA ASN A 82 -16.47 11.37 -0.10
C ASN A 82 -17.31 12.35 0.76
N LYS A 83 -17.82 11.92 1.92
CA LYS A 83 -18.61 12.79 2.82
C LYS A 83 -17.75 13.47 3.91
N GLY A 84 -16.51 13.05 4.07
CA GLY A 84 -15.52 13.62 4.97
C GLY A 84 -15.78 13.36 6.46
N VAL A 85 -15.06 14.10 7.30
CA VAL A 85 -14.96 13.90 8.76
C VAL A 85 -16.31 13.82 9.48
N SER A 86 -17.32 14.59 9.02
CA SER A 86 -18.66 14.56 9.64
C SER A 86 -19.40 13.23 9.46
N ALA A 87 -19.16 12.53 8.36
CA ALA A 87 -19.72 11.20 8.13
C ALA A 87 -18.93 10.14 8.90
N LEU A 88 -17.60 10.26 8.94
CA LEU A 88 -16.74 9.38 9.73
C LEU A 88 -17.15 9.39 11.21
N LYS A 89 -17.30 10.59 11.79
CA LYS A 89 -17.74 10.75 13.17
C LYS A 89 -19.12 10.12 13.43
N ARG A 90 -20.07 10.33 12.52
CA ARG A 90 -21.41 9.73 12.65
C ARG A 90 -21.38 8.21 12.59
N TRP A 91 -20.56 7.65 11.71
CA TRP A 91 -20.36 6.21 11.58
C TRP A 91 -19.71 5.63 12.85
N ASP A 92 -18.66 6.28 13.36
CA ASP A 92 -17.93 5.87 14.58
C ASP A 92 -18.82 5.91 15.83
N GLU A 93 -19.67 6.93 15.93
CA GLU A 93 -20.68 7.05 16.99
C GLU A 93 -21.87 6.07 16.84
N LYS A 94 -21.86 5.21 15.80
CA LYS A 94 -22.93 4.24 15.49
C LYS A 94 -24.30 4.90 15.30
N ASN A 95 -24.31 6.13 14.80
CA ASN A 95 -25.55 6.78 14.39
C ASN A 95 -26.16 6.08 13.17
N TYR A 96 -27.38 6.48 12.80
CA TYR A 96 -28.01 5.95 11.59
C TYR A 96 -27.07 6.09 10.37
N PHE A 97 -26.84 4.97 9.70
CA PHE A 97 -26.04 4.88 8.48
C PHE A 97 -26.86 4.24 7.36
N PRO A 98 -26.73 4.71 6.09
CA PRO A 98 -27.49 4.16 4.98
C PRO A 98 -27.24 2.66 4.78
N MET A 99 -28.28 1.92 4.41
CA MET A 99 -28.14 0.53 3.95
C MET A 99 -27.36 0.47 2.64
N ASN A 100 -26.67 -0.64 2.40
CA ASN A 100 -25.73 -0.81 1.28
C ASN A 100 -26.36 -0.50 -0.11
N SER A 101 -27.59 -0.93 -0.38
CA SER A 101 -28.26 -0.63 -1.67
C SER A 101 -28.44 0.88 -1.91
N LYS A 102 -28.82 1.62 -0.86
CA LYS A 102 -28.92 3.08 -0.89
C LYS A 102 -27.53 3.73 -0.98
N LEU A 103 -26.54 3.12 -0.35
CA LEU A 103 -25.16 3.59 -0.38
C LEU A 103 -24.57 3.49 -1.80
N ILE A 104 -24.67 2.32 -2.44
CA ILE A 104 -24.17 2.08 -3.81
C ILE A 104 -24.80 3.06 -4.81
N SER A 105 -26.12 3.27 -4.73
CA SER A 105 -26.82 4.25 -5.60
C SER A 105 -26.34 5.69 -5.36
N GLN A 106 -25.94 6.03 -4.14
CA GLN A 106 -25.35 7.34 -3.84
C GLN A 106 -23.89 7.45 -4.30
N LEU A 107 -23.10 6.37 -4.27
CA LEU A 107 -21.70 6.39 -4.72
C LEU A 107 -21.55 6.88 -6.16
N SER A 108 -22.38 6.37 -7.07
CA SER A 108 -22.39 6.81 -8.48
C SER A 108 -22.76 8.28 -8.67
N GLN A 109 -23.30 8.94 -7.64
CA GLN A 109 -23.66 10.36 -7.69
C GLN A 109 -22.62 11.26 -7.03
N ILE A 110 -21.90 10.76 -6.02
CA ILE A 110 -20.98 11.58 -5.21
C ILE A 110 -19.52 11.43 -5.63
N ASP A 111 -19.15 10.29 -6.23
CA ASP A 111 -17.78 10.03 -6.66
C ASP A 111 -17.71 9.89 -8.19
N THR A 112 -17.07 10.87 -8.81
CA THR A 112 -16.96 10.95 -10.28
C THR A 112 -16.09 9.83 -10.83
N PHE A 113 -14.99 9.47 -10.12
CA PHE A 113 -14.08 8.44 -10.59
C PHE A 113 -14.76 7.07 -10.53
N TYR A 114 -15.40 6.75 -9.40
CA TYR A 114 -16.22 5.54 -9.24
C TYR A 114 -17.25 5.41 -10.35
N SER A 115 -18.01 6.49 -10.63
CA SER A 115 -19.04 6.46 -11.67
C SER A 115 -18.47 6.17 -13.05
N GLN A 116 -17.30 6.74 -13.38
CA GLN A 116 -16.64 6.51 -14.67
C GLN A 116 -16.05 5.11 -14.77
N VAL A 117 -15.41 4.61 -13.71
CA VAL A 117 -14.92 3.23 -13.65
C VAL A 117 -16.08 2.26 -13.85
N LYS A 118 -17.18 2.41 -13.10
CA LYS A 118 -18.37 1.57 -13.24
C LYS A 118 -18.96 1.59 -14.66
N ALA A 119 -18.93 2.74 -15.34
CA ALA A 119 -19.40 2.85 -16.72
C ALA A 119 -18.45 2.21 -17.74
N ASN A 120 -17.14 2.16 -17.46
CA ASN A 120 -16.12 1.59 -18.33
C ASN A 120 -15.94 0.07 -18.16
N VAL A 121 -16.36 -0.50 -17.02
CA VAL A 121 -16.30 -1.95 -16.75
C VAL A 121 -17.67 -2.51 -16.33
N PRO A 122 -18.74 -2.26 -17.09
CA PRO A 122 -20.10 -2.63 -16.70
C PRO A 122 -20.27 -4.15 -16.55
N GLU A 123 -19.54 -4.95 -17.33
CA GLU A 123 -19.63 -6.41 -17.31
C GLU A 123 -19.31 -6.98 -15.92
N PHE A 124 -18.25 -6.45 -15.28
CA PHE A 124 -17.86 -6.84 -13.93
C PHE A 124 -18.94 -6.47 -12.90
N PHE A 125 -19.41 -5.21 -12.91
CA PHE A 125 -20.39 -4.76 -11.93
C PHE A 125 -21.74 -5.47 -12.07
N ASP A 126 -22.18 -5.76 -13.29
CA ASP A 126 -23.39 -6.53 -13.56
C ASP A 126 -23.26 -8.00 -13.12
N ALA A 127 -22.10 -8.62 -13.35
CA ALA A 127 -21.81 -9.97 -12.88
C ALA A 127 -21.78 -10.02 -11.33
N TYR A 128 -21.11 -9.06 -10.70
CA TYR A 128 -21.03 -8.93 -9.26
C TYR A 128 -22.40 -8.73 -8.60
N GLU A 129 -23.28 -7.92 -9.19
CA GLU A 129 -24.65 -7.71 -8.68
C GLU A 129 -25.49 -9.00 -8.76
N LYS A 130 -25.34 -9.76 -9.85
CA LYS A 130 -25.98 -11.08 -10.00
C LYS A 130 -25.45 -12.08 -8.98
N ALA A 131 -24.13 -12.13 -8.75
CA ALA A 131 -23.51 -12.97 -7.74
C ALA A 131 -24.01 -12.61 -6.33
N THR A 132 -24.03 -11.31 -5.99
CA THR A 132 -24.58 -10.80 -4.72
C THR A 132 -26.06 -11.17 -4.54
N SER A 133 -26.86 -11.04 -5.59
CA SER A 133 -28.27 -11.42 -5.55
C SER A 133 -28.47 -12.92 -5.33
N LYS A 134 -27.58 -13.76 -5.88
CA LYS A 134 -27.59 -15.21 -5.68
C LYS A 134 -27.12 -15.59 -4.28
N SER A 135 -26.06 -14.97 -3.75
CA SER A 135 -25.58 -15.22 -2.39
C SER A 135 -26.60 -14.80 -1.33
N ASN A 136 -27.35 -13.72 -1.55
CA ASN A 136 -28.45 -13.31 -0.67
C ASN A 136 -29.50 -14.40 -0.46
N LYS A 137 -29.78 -15.25 -1.47
CA LYS A 137 -30.70 -16.38 -1.31
C LYS A 137 -30.17 -17.41 -0.31
N ILE A 138 -28.87 -17.67 -0.33
CA ILE A 138 -28.19 -18.60 0.60
C ILE A 138 -28.18 -18.01 2.01
N ILE A 139 -27.78 -16.75 2.14
CA ILE A 139 -27.69 -16.03 3.42
C ILE A 139 -29.07 -15.94 4.11
N HIS A 140 -30.12 -15.63 3.36
CA HIS A 140 -31.47 -15.48 3.89
C HIS A 140 -32.28 -16.77 3.91
N LYS A 141 -31.65 -17.92 3.67
CA LYS A 141 -32.28 -19.24 3.75
C LYS A 141 -33.50 -19.38 2.83
N GLN A 142 -33.42 -18.85 1.62
CA GLN A 142 -34.49 -18.91 0.63
C GLN A 142 -34.42 -20.21 -0.17
N GLY A 143 -35.27 -21.17 0.18
CA GLY A 143 -35.30 -22.51 -0.43
C GLY A 143 -34.69 -23.56 0.49
N PHE A 144 -35.25 -24.78 0.49
CA PHE A 144 -34.80 -25.83 1.43
C PHE A 144 -33.36 -26.28 1.18
N ASP A 145 -32.85 -26.14 -0.04
CA ASP A 145 -31.47 -26.40 -0.44
C ASP A 145 -30.44 -25.48 0.24
N THR A 146 -30.88 -24.37 0.83
CA THR A 146 -30.01 -23.43 1.58
C THR A 146 -29.90 -23.76 3.08
N PHE A 147 -30.61 -24.79 3.54
CA PHE A 147 -30.59 -25.21 4.95
C PHE A 147 -29.38 -26.10 5.24
N TYR A 148 -28.99 -26.21 6.50
CA TYR A 148 -27.94 -27.14 6.92
C TYR A 148 -28.36 -28.61 6.81
N LEU A 149 -29.64 -28.92 6.97
CA LEU A 149 -30.13 -30.30 7.02
C LEU A 149 -29.80 -31.10 5.74
N PRO A 150 -30.00 -30.60 4.51
CA PRO A 150 -29.66 -31.37 3.32
C PRO A 150 -28.14 -31.48 3.07
N HIS A 151 -27.34 -30.58 3.63
CA HIS A 151 -25.87 -30.68 3.60
C HIS A 151 -25.36 -31.84 4.46
N GLN A 152 -26.10 -32.18 5.52
CA GLN A 152 -25.77 -33.20 6.52
C GLN A 152 -26.43 -34.56 6.24
N ASN A 153 -27.62 -34.59 5.64
CA ASN A 153 -28.40 -35.81 5.48
C ASN A 153 -28.84 -36.05 4.02
N PRO A 154 -28.13 -36.92 3.28
CA PRO A 154 -28.48 -37.28 1.90
C PRO A 154 -29.87 -37.93 1.76
N MET A 155 -30.46 -38.44 2.84
CA MET A 155 -31.78 -39.07 2.82
C MET A 155 -32.95 -38.07 2.87
N CYS A 156 -32.69 -36.77 3.00
CA CYS A 156 -33.77 -35.77 3.03
C CYS A 156 -34.42 -35.51 1.66
N GLY A 157 -34.00 -36.21 0.59
CA GLY A 157 -34.58 -36.11 -0.75
C GLY A 157 -34.25 -34.83 -1.51
N ILE A 158 -33.64 -33.83 -0.85
CA ILE A 158 -33.16 -32.59 -1.46
C ILE A 158 -31.71 -32.80 -1.88
N LYS A 159 -31.45 -32.74 -3.20
CA LYS A 159 -30.09 -32.82 -3.75
C LYS A 159 -29.45 -31.44 -3.79
N ILE A 160 -28.31 -31.31 -3.11
CA ILE A 160 -27.45 -30.14 -3.20
C ILE A 160 -26.25 -30.49 -4.07
N ASP A 161 -25.98 -29.61 -5.03
CA ASP A 161 -24.75 -29.66 -5.83
C ASP A 161 -23.65 -28.91 -5.09
N LYS A 162 -22.94 -29.64 -4.21
CA LYS A 162 -21.87 -29.07 -3.37
C LYS A 162 -20.71 -28.52 -4.20
N GLU A 163 -20.40 -29.11 -5.34
CA GLU A 163 -19.31 -28.60 -6.20
C GLU A 163 -19.71 -27.29 -6.87
N LYS A 164 -20.96 -27.18 -7.34
CA LYS A 164 -21.47 -25.91 -7.88
C LYS A 164 -21.56 -24.81 -6.83
N GLU A 165 -21.92 -25.13 -5.59
CA GLU A 165 -21.90 -24.16 -4.49
C GLU A 165 -20.48 -23.71 -4.18
N LYS A 166 -19.54 -24.66 -4.08
CA LYS A 166 -18.12 -24.38 -3.84
C LYS A 166 -17.52 -23.50 -4.92
N GLN A 167 -17.76 -23.84 -6.18
CA GLN A 167 -17.33 -23.01 -7.31
C GLN A 167 -17.90 -21.59 -7.19
N PHE A 168 -19.19 -21.48 -6.90
CA PHE A 168 -19.83 -20.18 -6.73
C PHE A 168 -19.27 -19.39 -5.53
N PHE A 169 -18.93 -20.06 -4.43
CA PHE A 169 -18.29 -19.41 -3.28
C PHE A 169 -16.91 -18.85 -3.65
N VAL A 170 -16.08 -19.64 -4.32
CA VAL A 170 -14.75 -19.20 -4.80
C VAL A 170 -14.90 -18.02 -5.76
N GLU A 171 -15.78 -18.12 -6.75
CA GLU A 171 -16.09 -17.01 -7.67
C GLU A 171 -16.51 -15.75 -6.91
N PHE A 172 -17.39 -15.86 -5.90
CA PHE A 172 -17.86 -14.71 -5.14
C PHE A 172 -16.77 -14.07 -4.25
N VAL A 173 -15.86 -14.89 -3.70
CA VAL A 173 -14.66 -14.39 -2.98
C VAL A 173 -13.76 -13.62 -3.95
N THR A 174 -13.41 -14.22 -5.08
CA THR A 174 -12.56 -13.61 -6.12
C THR A 174 -13.15 -12.30 -6.63
N ASP A 175 -14.43 -12.28 -6.98
CA ASP A 175 -15.10 -11.06 -7.45
C ASP A 175 -15.09 -9.97 -6.38
N THR A 176 -15.21 -10.34 -5.10
CA THR A 176 -15.16 -9.38 -4.00
C THR A 176 -13.75 -8.86 -3.79
N ILE A 177 -12.71 -9.67 -3.96
CA ILE A 177 -11.31 -9.20 -3.97
C ILE A 177 -11.10 -8.17 -5.09
N CYS A 178 -11.58 -8.47 -6.31
CA CYS A 178 -11.52 -7.52 -7.42
C CYS A 178 -12.22 -6.19 -7.09
N LEU A 179 -13.40 -6.25 -6.45
CA LEU A 179 -14.11 -5.05 -6.03
C LEU A 179 -13.32 -4.26 -4.97
N VAL A 180 -12.69 -4.92 -3.99
CA VAL A 180 -11.85 -4.27 -2.98
C VAL A 180 -10.70 -3.49 -3.63
N ILE A 181 -9.98 -4.11 -4.59
CA ILE A 181 -8.88 -3.46 -5.30
C ILE A 181 -9.39 -2.28 -6.14
N ILE A 182 -10.51 -2.43 -6.85
CA ILE A 182 -11.13 -1.33 -7.62
C ILE A 182 -11.52 -0.16 -6.69
N LEU A 183 -12.11 -0.44 -5.54
CA LEU A 183 -12.49 0.62 -4.60
C LEU A 183 -11.26 1.26 -3.94
N TYR A 184 -10.19 0.51 -3.70
CA TYR A 184 -8.90 1.05 -3.28
C TYR A 184 -8.34 2.05 -4.31
N ILE A 185 -8.31 1.68 -5.59
CA ILE A 185 -7.90 2.57 -6.69
C ILE A 185 -8.75 3.85 -6.72
N VAL A 186 -10.07 3.71 -6.53
CA VAL A 186 -10.99 4.87 -6.55
C VAL A 186 -10.72 5.81 -5.37
N VAL A 187 -10.49 5.26 -4.17
CA VAL A 187 -10.21 6.07 -2.97
C VAL A 187 -8.84 6.74 -3.06
N ASP A 188 -7.83 6.05 -3.60
CA ASP A 188 -6.48 6.57 -3.75
C ASP A 188 -5.93 6.31 -5.17
N PRO A 189 -6.22 7.21 -6.14
CA PRO A 189 -5.77 7.06 -7.52
C PRO A 189 -4.24 7.07 -7.69
N ILE A 190 -3.48 7.47 -6.67
CA ILE A 190 -2.01 7.35 -6.67
C ILE A 190 -1.61 5.88 -6.79
N SER A 191 -2.36 4.95 -6.19
CA SER A 191 -2.08 3.50 -6.28
C SER A 191 -1.99 3.00 -7.74
N LEU A 192 -2.77 3.58 -8.65
CA LEU A 192 -2.75 3.25 -10.08
C LEU A 192 -1.58 3.92 -10.82
N VAL A 193 -1.14 5.10 -10.37
CA VAL A 193 0.10 5.75 -10.86
C VAL A 193 1.32 4.94 -10.47
N LEU A 194 1.35 4.42 -9.24
CA LEU A 194 2.46 3.60 -8.73
C LEU A 194 2.55 2.23 -9.41
N ALA A 195 1.40 1.65 -9.78
CA ALA A 195 1.33 0.38 -10.49
C ALA A 195 1.71 0.49 -11.98
N ASP A 196 1.83 1.71 -12.53
CA ASP A 196 2.20 1.95 -13.92
C ASP A 196 3.70 2.26 -14.04
N GLU A 197 4.42 1.42 -14.78
CA GLU A 197 5.88 1.50 -14.96
C GLU A 197 6.34 2.84 -15.56
N GLU A 198 5.50 3.51 -16.36
CA GLU A 198 5.83 4.80 -16.95
C GLU A 198 5.41 5.98 -16.07
N LEU A 199 4.15 6.00 -15.59
CA LEU A 199 3.64 7.11 -14.79
C LEU A 199 4.36 7.26 -13.46
N THR A 200 4.77 6.15 -12.84
CA THR A 200 5.51 6.18 -11.57
C THR A 200 6.82 6.97 -11.67
N MET A 201 7.44 7.01 -12.87
CA MET A 201 8.68 7.76 -13.12
C MET A 201 8.49 9.28 -13.08
N TYR A 202 7.26 9.79 -13.13
CA TYR A 202 6.95 11.22 -13.00
C TYR A 202 6.63 11.63 -11.56
N PHE A 203 6.59 10.67 -10.64
CA PHE A 203 6.18 10.87 -9.26
C PHE A 203 7.42 10.98 -8.35
N ASN A 204 7.91 12.21 -8.20
CA ASN A 204 9.21 12.55 -7.60
C ASN A 204 9.26 12.55 -6.06
N PHE A 205 8.47 11.69 -5.41
CA PHE A 205 8.57 11.41 -3.97
C PHE A 205 8.07 9.99 -3.70
N ASP A 206 8.44 9.44 -2.55
CA ASP A 206 7.90 8.15 -2.11
C ASP A 206 6.69 8.37 -1.18
N PRO A 207 5.45 8.12 -1.63
CA PRO A 207 4.27 8.23 -0.79
C PRO A 207 4.16 6.99 0.11
N MET A 208 3.36 7.12 1.18
CA MET A 208 2.92 5.95 1.95
C MET A 208 1.90 5.09 1.17
N SER A 209 1.40 5.59 0.03
CA SER A 209 0.49 4.83 -0.83
C SER A 209 1.20 3.66 -1.50
N GLU A 210 0.54 2.51 -1.59
CA GLU A 210 1.11 1.31 -2.22
C GLU A 210 0.49 1.09 -3.62
N PRO A 211 1.19 0.42 -4.57
CA PRO A 211 0.64 0.14 -5.88
C PRO A 211 -0.57 -0.79 -5.78
N ALA A 212 -1.56 -0.56 -6.65
CA ALA A 212 -2.70 -1.47 -6.78
C ALA A 212 -2.28 -2.79 -7.46
N ASP A 213 -2.86 -3.91 -7.03
CA ASP A 213 -2.61 -5.22 -7.66
C ASP A 213 -3.35 -5.37 -9.00
N MET A 214 -2.82 -4.69 -10.01
CA MET A 214 -3.35 -4.74 -11.37
C MET A 214 -3.18 -6.12 -12.01
N ALA A 215 -2.17 -6.90 -11.58
CA ALA A 215 -1.94 -8.25 -12.08
C ALA A 215 -3.10 -9.19 -11.67
N PHE A 216 -3.57 -9.08 -10.43
CA PHE A 216 -4.75 -9.82 -9.97
C PHE A 216 -6.00 -9.42 -10.77
N LEU A 217 -6.25 -8.12 -10.93
CA LEU A 217 -7.39 -7.64 -11.72
C LEU A 217 -7.36 -8.16 -13.17
N SER A 218 -6.22 -8.05 -13.87
CA SER A 218 -6.09 -8.53 -15.24
C SER A 218 -6.21 -10.04 -15.38
N THR A 219 -5.92 -10.81 -14.32
CA THR A 219 -6.04 -12.27 -14.31
C THR A 219 -7.48 -12.74 -14.14
N HIS A 220 -8.26 -12.04 -13.31
CA HIS A 220 -9.61 -12.47 -12.92
C HIS A 220 -10.75 -11.70 -13.60
N LEU A 221 -10.46 -10.54 -14.18
CA LEU A 221 -11.39 -9.76 -14.99
C LEU A 221 -10.98 -9.84 -16.47
N ASP A 222 -11.20 -8.77 -17.22
CA ASP A 222 -10.68 -8.66 -18.58
C ASP A 222 -9.21 -8.26 -18.57
N SER A 223 -8.42 -8.83 -19.48
CA SER A 223 -7.00 -8.49 -19.63
C SER A 223 -6.73 -7.00 -19.90
N ASP A 224 -7.72 -6.25 -20.42
CA ASP A 224 -7.64 -4.81 -20.69
C ASP A 224 -8.20 -3.92 -19.56
N ILE A 225 -8.50 -4.48 -18.39
CA ILE A 225 -9.04 -3.76 -17.22
C ILE A 225 -8.24 -2.51 -16.86
N ASP A 226 -6.91 -2.62 -16.89
CA ASP A 226 -6.00 -1.51 -16.64
C ASP A 226 -6.25 -0.34 -17.62
N SER A 227 -6.30 -0.66 -18.91
CA SER A 227 -6.60 0.31 -19.96
C SER A 227 -8.00 0.90 -19.81
N LYS A 228 -9.00 0.10 -19.45
CA LYS A 228 -10.38 0.57 -19.23
C LYS A 228 -10.44 1.60 -18.10
N ILE A 229 -9.80 1.34 -16.95
CA ILE A 229 -9.76 2.26 -15.80
C ILE A 229 -8.96 3.53 -16.14
N LYS A 230 -7.76 3.39 -16.73
CA LYS A 230 -6.90 4.53 -17.11
C LYS A 230 -7.53 5.40 -18.20
N SER A 231 -8.44 4.84 -19.01
CA SER A 231 -9.12 5.59 -20.07
C SER A 231 -10.19 6.58 -19.58
N THR A 232 -10.60 6.49 -18.30
CA THR A 232 -11.57 7.40 -17.68
C THR A 232 -11.10 8.86 -17.75
N ALA A 233 -12.04 9.80 -17.90
CA ALA A 233 -11.70 11.22 -17.99
C ALA A 233 -11.05 11.71 -16.68
N TYR A 234 -11.55 11.24 -15.54
CA TYR A 234 -11.01 11.55 -14.23
C TYR A 234 -9.53 11.13 -14.13
N PHE A 235 -9.20 9.87 -14.45
CA PHE A 235 -7.82 9.42 -14.31
C PHE A 235 -6.88 10.12 -15.30
N LYS A 236 -7.33 10.40 -16.53
CA LYS A 236 -6.54 11.18 -17.50
C LYS A 236 -6.23 12.58 -16.98
N GLU A 237 -7.22 13.28 -16.44
CA GLU A 237 -7.00 14.61 -15.84
C GLU A 237 -6.08 14.52 -14.61
N PHE A 238 -6.29 13.53 -13.75
CA PHE A 238 -5.46 13.29 -12.56
C PHE A 238 -3.99 13.00 -12.91
N SER A 239 -3.76 12.11 -13.88
CA SER A 239 -2.42 11.69 -14.31
C SER A 239 -1.67 12.75 -15.10
N GLN A 240 -2.38 13.62 -15.82
CA GLN A 240 -1.80 14.73 -16.57
C GLN A 240 -0.94 15.66 -15.69
N TYR A 241 -1.37 15.89 -14.44
CA TYR A 241 -0.58 16.68 -13.48
C TYR A 241 0.84 16.13 -13.25
N PHE A 242 1.02 14.81 -13.31
CA PHE A 242 2.34 14.18 -13.18
C PHE A 242 3.10 14.20 -14.50
N LEU A 243 2.42 13.91 -15.61
CA LEU A 243 3.03 13.88 -16.95
C LEU A 243 3.64 15.23 -17.40
N GLU A 244 3.18 16.35 -16.82
CA GLU A 244 3.75 17.67 -17.06
C GLU A 244 5.08 17.91 -16.33
N LYS A 245 5.45 17.03 -15.40
CA LYS A 245 6.71 17.09 -14.65
C LYS A 245 7.83 16.41 -15.42
N GLU A 246 9.06 16.66 -14.98
CA GLU A 246 10.22 15.97 -15.51
C GLU A 246 10.19 14.47 -15.16
N LYS A 247 10.33 13.61 -16.18
CA LYS A 247 10.47 12.17 -16.00
C LYS A 247 11.81 11.86 -15.35
N MET A 248 11.81 11.11 -14.25
CA MET A 248 13.04 10.63 -13.61
C MET A 248 13.79 9.67 -14.54
N ARG A 249 15.12 9.76 -14.54
CA ARG A 249 16.00 8.70 -15.05
C ARG A 249 16.03 7.54 -14.06
N PRO A 250 16.36 6.31 -14.51
CA PRO A 250 16.41 5.13 -13.62
C PRO A 250 17.23 5.36 -12.34
N ALA A 251 18.44 5.92 -12.45
CA ALA A 251 19.28 6.18 -11.28
C ALA A 251 18.68 7.19 -10.28
N THR A 252 17.95 8.21 -10.77
CA THR A 252 17.23 9.17 -9.91
C THR A 252 16.00 8.53 -9.28
N PHE A 253 15.29 7.69 -10.04
CA PHE A 253 14.14 6.93 -9.55
C PHE A 253 14.54 6.01 -8.39
N ASP A 254 15.65 5.30 -8.51
CA ASP A 254 16.15 4.41 -7.45
C ASP A 254 16.48 5.16 -6.15
N VAL A 255 16.99 6.39 -6.25
CA VAL A 255 17.21 7.26 -5.09
C VAL A 255 15.88 7.61 -4.43
N VAL A 256 14.92 8.09 -5.21
CA VAL A 256 13.64 8.60 -4.69
C VAL A 256 12.77 7.46 -4.15
N ARG A 257 12.74 6.29 -4.81
CA ARG A 257 11.83 5.19 -4.48
C ARG A 257 12.41 4.09 -3.63
N TYR A 258 13.68 3.79 -3.83
CA TYR A 258 14.32 2.67 -3.14
C TYR A 258 15.40 3.14 -2.17
N GLN A 259 15.61 4.45 -2.06
CA GLN A 259 16.65 5.05 -1.21
C GLN A 259 18.05 4.49 -1.57
N VAL A 260 18.28 4.18 -2.85
CA VAL A 260 19.53 3.60 -3.35
C VAL A 260 20.27 4.61 -4.23
N PHE A 261 21.53 4.87 -3.89
CA PHE A 261 22.45 5.64 -4.74
C PHE A 261 23.41 4.71 -5.48
N ASP A 262 23.28 4.62 -6.81
CA ASP A 262 24.30 3.99 -7.64
C ASP A 262 25.46 4.95 -7.91
N LEU A 263 26.61 4.64 -7.33
CA LEU A 263 27.82 5.45 -7.48
C LEU A 263 28.37 5.49 -8.91
N THR A 264 27.98 4.56 -9.78
CA THR A 264 28.39 4.55 -11.19
C THR A 264 27.58 5.52 -12.07
N HIS A 265 26.45 6.03 -11.55
CA HIS A 265 25.53 6.91 -12.26
C HIS A 265 25.28 8.25 -11.52
N LEU A 266 26.24 8.72 -10.71
CA LEU A 266 26.11 9.97 -9.95
C LEU A 266 25.90 11.21 -10.85
N ASP A 267 26.49 11.23 -12.05
CA ASP A 267 26.31 12.33 -13.00
C ASP A 267 24.87 12.38 -13.54
N ASP A 268 24.23 11.22 -13.72
CA ASP A 268 22.82 11.14 -14.11
C ASP A 268 21.91 11.67 -13.01
N ILE A 269 22.13 11.23 -11.77
CA ILE A 269 21.39 11.72 -10.60
C ILE A 269 21.59 13.23 -10.44
N LYS A 270 22.83 13.72 -10.62
CA LYS A 270 23.16 15.14 -10.55
C LYS A 270 22.46 15.97 -11.61
N SER A 271 22.27 15.43 -12.80
CA SER A 271 21.55 16.13 -13.88
C SER A 271 20.07 16.40 -13.53
N GLN A 272 19.51 15.66 -12.57
CA GLN A 272 18.14 15.81 -12.09
C GLN A 272 18.07 16.16 -10.59
N GLU A 273 19.07 16.85 -10.06
CA GLU A 273 19.16 17.24 -8.65
C GLU A 273 17.91 18.00 -8.16
N SER A 274 17.22 18.74 -9.03
CA SER A 274 15.96 19.42 -8.71
C SER A 274 14.86 18.49 -8.18
N LEU A 275 14.85 17.23 -8.62
CA LEU A 275 13.86 16.22 -8.24
C LEU A 275 14.12 15.61 -6.85
N LEU A 276 15.33 15.76 -6.34
CA LEU A 276 15.73 15.22 -5.04
C LEU A 276 15.21 16.07 -3.88
N ASN A 277 14.85 15.41 -2.79
CA ASN A 277 14.55 16.07 -1.52
C ASN A 277 15.83 16.67 -0.89
N PHE A 278 15.67 17.39 0.22
CA PHE A 278 16.78 18.09 0.87
C PHE A 278 17.88 17.14 1.38
N TYR A 279 17.50 15.99 1.96
CA TYR A 279 18.43 14.99 2.48
C TYR A 279 19.16 14.27 1.35
N GLU A 280 18.47 13.92 0.27
CA GLU A 280 19.04 13.32 -0.92
C GLU A 280 20.07 14.24 -1.59
N LYS A 281 19.83 15.56 -1.62
CA LYS A 281 20.80 16.56 -2.10
C LYS A 281 22.08 16.57 -1.27
N LEU A 282 21.96 16.45 0.05
CA LEU A 282 23.11 16.36 0.96
C LEU A 282 23.91 15.09 0.68
N ILE A 283 23.22 13.95 0.58
CA ILE A 283 23.83 12.66 0.28
C ILE A 283 24.54 12.71 -1.07
N LEU A 284 23.88 13.21 -2.11
CA LEU A 284 24.46 13.35 -3.44
C LEU A 284 25.75 14.20 -3.41
N ALA A 285 25.74 15.33 -2.68
CA ALA A 285 26.93 16.17 -2.52
C ALA A 285 28.08 15.43 -1.84
N LEU A 286 27.78 14.61 -0.83
CA LEU A 286 28.76 13.77 -0.15
C LEU A 286 29.37 12.73 -1.11
N LEU A 287 28.54 12.02 -1.86
CA LEU A 287 28.96 10.97 -2.78
C LEU A 287 29.75 11.51 -3.98
N ILE A 288 29.30 12.59 -4.63
CA ILE A 288 30.04 13.25 -5.74
C ILE A 288 31.41 13.76 -5.28
N SER A 289 31.53 14.11 -4.00
CA SER A 289 32.81 14.55 -3.44
C SER A 289 33.81 13.38 -3.21
N GLY A 290 33.45 12.16 -3.60
CA GLY A 290 34.29 10.97 -3.54
C GLY A 290 34.28 10.24 -2.20
N ILE A 291 33.36 10.59 -1.29
CA ILE A 291 33.22 9.91 -0.01
C ILE A 291 32.54 8.56 -0.22
N GLN A 292 33.23 7.48 0.17
CA GLN A 292 32.74 6.12 0.02
C GLN A 292 32.03 5.67 1.30
N VAL A 293 30.70 5.54 1.21
CA VAL A 293 29.84 5.04 2.29
C VAL A 293 28.99 3.90 1.75
N THR A 294 28.62 2.97 2.63
CA THR A 294 27.75 1.82 2.31
C THR A 294 26.30 2.13 2.65
N ARG A 295 26.08 2.79 3.80
CA ARG A 295 24.76 3.23 4.26
C ARG A 295 24.82 4.60 4.92
N ILE A 296 23.73 5.34 4.82
CA ILE A 296 23.57 6.66 5.39
C ILE A 296 22.22 6.70 6.10
N HIS A 297 22.24 6.98 7.39
CA HIS A 297 21.05 7.01 8.23
C HIS A 297 20.84 8.43 8.74
N PRO A 298 20.02 9.24 8.03
CA PRO A 298 19.52 10.50 8.57
C PRO A 298 18.86 10.27 9.92
N ASP A 299 19.03 11.23 10.83
CA ASP A 299 18.47 11.19 12.19
C ASP A 299 18.84 9.95 13.03
N CYS A 300 19.86 9.19 12.60
CA CYS A 300 20.19 7.89 13.18
C CYS A 300 18.93 7.01 13.30
N PHE A 301 18.10 7.00 12.26
CA PHE A 301 16.99 6.09 12.14
C PHE A 301 17.44 4.76 11.52
N ILE A 302 16.72 3.67 11.80
CA ILE A 302 17.08 2.33 11.30
C ILE A 302 16.88 2.19 9.78
N LEU A 303 15.94 2.95 9.23
CA LEU A 303 15.76 3.11 7.80
C LEU A 303 16.65 4.26 7.32
N GLY A 304 17.25 4.09 6.16
CA GLY A 304 18.17 5.04 5.59
C GLY A 304 18.53 4.67 4.15
N TYR A 305 19.47 5.42 3.60
CA TYR A 305 19.90 5.26 2.23
C TYR A 305 21.03 4.23 2.13
N THR A 306 21.08 3.51 1.02
CA THR A 306 22.18 2.60 0.69
C THR A 306 22.89 3.07 -0.57
N THR A 307 24.13 2.62 -0.76
CA THR A 307 24.86 2.85 -2.01
C THR A 307 25.14 1.53 -2.72
N SER A 308 25.60 1.60 -3.97
CA SER A 308 26.09 0.42 -4.71
C SER A 308 27.37 -0.20 -4.11
N ILE A 309 27.94 0.35 -3.03
CA ILE A 309 29.00 -0.29 -2.26
C ILE A 309 28.38 -1.20 -1.19
N PRO A 310 28.56 -2.54 -1.27
CA PRO A 310 28.03 -3.44 -0.27
C PRO A 310 28.74 -3.27 1.08
N SER A 311 27.98 -3.33 2.17
CA SER A 311 28.53 -3.39 3.53
C SER A 311 29.24 -4.71 3.78
N ASN A 312 30.44 -4.64 4.38
CA ASN A 312 31.15 -5.81 4.89
C ASN A 312 30.50 -6.41 6.14
N TYR A 313 29.54 -5.70 6.74
CA TYR A 313 28.72 -6.18 7.85
C TYR A 313 27.29 -6.42 7.35
N GLN A 314 26.84 -7.67 7.47
CA GLN A 314 25.51 -8.12 7.08
C GLN A 314 24.82 -8.69 8.33
N PRO A 315 24.14 -7.84 9.12
CA PRO A 315 23.46 -8.30 10.32
C PRO A 315 22.26 -9.17 9.96
N THR A 316 22.02 -10.19 10.78
CA THR A 316 20.83 -11.06 10.69
C THR A 316 19.64 -10.49 11.46
N GLU A 317 19.86 -9.50 12.32
CA GLU A 317 18.86 -8.86 13.16
C GLU A 317 19.10 -7.35 13.21
N TRP A 318 18.02 -6.58 13.29
CA TRP A 318 18.05 -5.12 13.33
C TRP A 318 17.30 -4.64 14.57
N SER A 319 17.89 -3.69 15.31
CA SER A 319 17.25 -3.05 16.47
C SER A 319 17.33 -1.54 16.33
N SER A 320 16.21 -0.83 16.50
CA SER A 320 16.20 0.64 16.48
C SER A 320 17.11 1.22 17.57
N SER A 321 17.20 0.54 18.71
CA SER A 321 18.03 0.97 19.85
C SER A 321 19.51 1.08 19.52
N ASP A 322 20.01 0.33 18.52
CA ASP A 322 21.40 0.41 18.07
C ASP A 322 21.73 1.74 17.40
N TYR A 323 20.71 2.42 16.85
CA TYR A 323 20.80 3.70 16.17
C TYR A 323 20.37 4.86 17.07
N ASP A 324 19.30 4.68 17.85
CA ASP A 324 18.73 5.71 18.73
C ASP A 324 19.76 6.29 19.71
N ARG A 325 20.67 5.45 20.22
CA ARG A 325 21.75 5.88 21.12
C ARG A 325 22.69 6.93 20.52
N PHE A 326 22.73 7.08 19.20
CA PHE A 326 23.60 8.02 18.49
C PHE A 326 22.91 9.35 18.15
N GLN A 327 21.59 9.47 18.34
CA GLN A 327 20.83 10.68 18.00
C GLN A 327 21.37 11.94 18.67
N ASN A 328 21.87 11.82 19.91
CA ASN A 328 22.35 12.94 20.73
C ASN A 328 23.83 12.81 21.13
N SER A 329 24.57 11.88 20.52
CA SER A 329 25.98 11.69 20.83
C SER A 329 26.86 12.80 20.24
N PRO A 330 28.08 13.02 20.78
CA PRO A 330 29.04 13.88 20.09
C PRO A 330 29.42 13.29 18.73
N SER A 331 29.85 14.15 17.80
CA SER A 331 30.37 13.68 16.53
C SER A 331 31.62 12.83 16.74
N VAL A 332 31.65 11.65 16.15
CA VAL A 332 32.73 10.67 16.24
C VAL A 332 32.97 10.12 14.84
N PHE A 333 34.23 10.03 14.41
CA PHE A 333 34.58 9.46 13.11
C PHE A 333 35.33 8.15 13.29
N ASN A 334 35.13 7.23 12.35
CA ASN A 334 35.82 5.95 12.26
C ASN A 334 35.71 5.10 13.54
N ALA A 335 34.56 5.13 14.23
CA ALA A 335 34.33 4.22 15.34
C ALA A 335 34.24 2.79 14.80
N PRO A 336 35.11 1.85 15.23
CA PRO A 336 35.04 0.47 14.78
C PRO A 336 33.69 -0.15 15.17
N TYR A 337 33.07 -0.88 14.23
CA TYR A 337 31.79 -1.54 14.44
C TYR A 337 31.73 -2.85 13.65
N HIS A 338 31.92 -3.98 14.34
CA HIS A 338 32.10 -5.29 13.71
C HIS A 338 33.18 -5.26 12.61
N THR A 339 32.80 -5.52 11.35
CA THR A 339 33.66 -5.56 10.15
C THR A 339 33.65 -4.25 9.36
N ILE A 340 33.01 -3.20 9.89
CA ILE A 340 32.88 -1.88 9.28
C ILE A 340 33.26 -0.78 10.29
N PHE A 341 33.08 0.47 9.88
CA PHE A 341 33.20 1.64 10.72
C PHE A 341 31.92 2.47 10.67
N ARG A 342 31.64 3.15 11.77
CA ARG A 342 30.52 4.09 11.92
C ARG A 342 31.05 5.47 12.22
N SER A 343 30.48 6.48 11.57
CA SER A 343 30.78 7.88 11.84
C SER A 343 29.50 8.65 12.09
N ILE A 344 29.48 9.41 13.17
CA ILE A 344 28.35 10.21 13.62
C ILE A 344 28.71 11.67 13.41
N ILE A 345 27.83 12.41 12.76
CA ILE A 345 28.02 13.83 12.48
C ILE A 345 26.71 14.58 12.76
N LYS A 346 26.83 15.81 13.27
CA LYS A 346 25.67 16.70 13.40
C LYS A 346 25.18 17.11 12.02
N GLY A 347 23.99 16.65 11.65
CA GLY A 347 23.32 17.04 10.42
C GLY A 347 22.14 17.95 10.64
N PRO A 348 21.39 18.21 9.55
CA PRO A 348 20.15 18.95 9.63
C PRO A 348 19.21 18.21 10.58
N GLU A 349 18.52 18.95 11.46
CA GLU A 349 17.64 18.44 12.52
C GLU A 349 18.34 17.65 13.63
N LYS A 350 18.93 16.49 13.31
CA LYS A 350 19.57 15.59 14.27
C LYS A 350 20.92 15.06 13.77
N ASN A 351 21.53 14.19 14.56
CA ASN A 351 22.74 13.47 14.15
C ASN A 351 22.46 12.49 13.02
N TRP A 352 23.43 12.38 12.12
CA TRP A 352 23.45 11.42 11.03
C TRP A 352 24.51 10.36 11.29
N LEU A 353 24.22 9.13 10.88
CA LEU A 353 25.16 8.01 10.93
C LEU A 353 25.59 7.61 9.52
N LEU A 354 26.90 7.58 9.29
CA LEU A 354 27.53 7.11 8.07
C LEU A 354 28.20 5.76 8.33
N GLU A 355 27.81 4.74 7.58
CA GLU A 355 28.47 3.44 7.58
C GLU A 355 29.44 3.32 6.41
N HIS A 356 30.63 2.78 6.66
CA HIS A 356 31.67 2.65 5.64
C HIS A 356 32.63 1.49 5.96
N ASN A 357 33.20 0.92 4.90
CA ASN A 357 34.07 -0.26 5.02
C ASN A 357 35.52 0.08 5.40
N ILE A 358 35.97 1.31 5.11
CA ILE A 358 37.37 1.76 5.28
C ILE A 358 37.37 3.08 6.05
N PRO A 359 38.23 3.26 7.07
CA PRO A 359 38.30 4.51 7.82
C PRO A 359 38.51 5.72 6.92
N PHE A 360 37.72 6.77 7.13
CA PHE A 360 37.93 8.05 6.46
C PHE A 360 39.28 8.66 6.86
N THR A 361 40.00 9.16 5.87
CA THR A 361 41.18 9.99 6.06
C THR A 361 40.82 11.34 6.67
N THR A 362 41.79 12.04 7.25
CA THR A 362 41.58 13.40 7.80
C THR A 362 40.98 14.35 6.75
N LYS A 363 41.44 14.27 5.50
CA LYS A 363 40.94 15.09 4.39
C LYS A 363 39.49 14.79 4.05
N GLU A 364 39.08 13.52 4.10
CA GLU A 364 37.68 13.13 3.89
C GLU A 364 36.80 13.59 5.05
N ILE A 365 37.29 13.49 6.30
CA ILE A 365 36.57 13.98 7.48
C ILE A 365 36.34 15.50 7.40
N GLU A 366 37.34 16.27 7.00
CA GLU A 366 37.20 17.72 6.78
C GLU A 366 36.16 18.03 5.70
N ARG A 367 36.23 17.32 4.56
CA ARG A 367 35.26 17.47 3.47
C ARG A 367 33.83 17.12 3.89
N ILE A 368 33.64 16.04 4.66
CA ILE A 368 32.33 15.66 5.21
C ILE A 368 31.81 16.79 6.10
N ARG A 369 32.64 17.33 7.00
CA ARG A 369 32.25 18.46 7.88
C ARG A 369 31.85 19.70 7.08
N ASP A 370 32.61 20.06 6.06
CA ASP A 370 32.32 21.23 5.23
C ASP A 370 30.97 21.11 4.53
N ILE A 371 30.67 19.93 3.97
CA ILE A 371 29.39 19.64 3.32
C ILE A 371 28.24 19.74 4.33
N PHE A 372 28.35 19.05 5.47
CA PHE A 372 27.31 19.06 6.51
C PHE A 372 27.09 20.47 7.09
N ASN A 373 28.16 21.23 7.35
CA ASN A 373 28.05 22.62 7.82
C ASN A 373 27.28 23.49 6.82
N LYS A 374 27.59 23.40 5.52
CA LYS A 374 26.88 24.13 4.47
C LYS A 374 25.38 23.80 4.46
N PHE A 375 25.01 22.53 4.59
CA PHE A 375 23.61 22.11 4.62
C PHE A 375 22.91 22.49 5.93
N ASN A 376 23.60 22.46 7.08
CA ASN A 376 23.07 22.94 8.35
C ASN A 376 22.73 24.44 8.30
N GLU A 377 23.61 25.26 7.71
CA GLU A 377 23.33 26.69 7.49
C GLU A 377 22.12 26.91 6.58
N LEU A 378 22.03 26.13 5.48
CA LEU A 378 20.90 26.21 4.56
C LEU A 378 19.58 25.82 5.24
N TYR A 379 19.59 24.74 6.01
CA TYR A 379 18.45 24.28 6.78
C TYR A 379 17.99 25.34 7.79
N GLY A 380 18.92 25.94 8.55
CA GLY A 380 18.59 26.99 9.52
C GLY A 380 17.90 28.21 8.90
N ARG A 381 18.29 28.58 7.67
CA ARG A 381 17.62 29.66 6.91
C ARG A 381 16.21 29.27 6.48
N LEU A 382 16.02 28.04 6.02
CA LEU A 382 14.71 27.52 5.61
C LEU A 382 13.76 27.44 6.80
N ALA A 383 14.19 26.82 7.92
CA ALA A 383 13.39 26.70 9.14
C ALA A 383 12.95 28.08 9.67
N SER A 384 13.88 29.05 9.73
CA SER A 384 13.56 30.41 10.15
C SER A 384 12.57 31.11 9.20
N ALA A 385 12.59 30.80 7.91
CA ALA A 385 11.63 31.35 6.96
C ALA A 385 10.22 30.78 7.21
N PHE A 386 10.09 29.47 7.44
CA PHE A 386 8.81 28.82 7.74
C PHE A 386 8.18 29.32 9.04
N ASP A 387 8.97 29.55 10.09
CA ASP A 387 8.47 30.09 11.36
C ASP A 387 7.92 31.52 11.21
N ASN A 388 8.47 32.31 10.28
CA ASN A 388 8.00 33.68 10.00
C ASN A 388 6.71 33.73 9.16
N TYR A 389 6.33 32.65 8.45
CA TYR A 389 5.07 32.58 7.69
C TYR A 389 3.90 31.99 8.50
N ASN A 390 4.18 31.38 9.66
CA ASN A 390 3.18 30.82 10.57
C ASN A 390 2.85 31.75 11.77
N LEU A 391 3.14 33.05 11.64
CA LEU A 391 2.79 34.12 12.61
C LEU A 391 1.65 35.01 12.11
#